data_AF-C6RCK6-F1
#
_entry.id   AF-C6RCK6-F1
#
_cell.length_a   1.000
_cell.length_b   1.000
_cell.length_c   1.000
_cell.angle_alpha   90.00
_cell.angle_beta   90.00
_cell.angle_gamma   90.00
#
_symmetry.space_group_name_H-M   'P 1'
#
loop_
_entity.id
_entity.type
_entity.pdbx_description
1 polymer ?
#
loop_
_entity_poly.entity_id
_entity_poly.type
_entity_poly.pdbx_seq_one_letter_code
_entity_poly.pdbx_strand_id
1 'polypeptide(L)'
;MKTKLFLSQLAVLVVVAAIFYASYGATNALASARANVPEIYFAWERAVPFWAWSIVPYWSLNLLYALGFFLCRDGRELARYVTQLLAAQVIATLFFIAFPLQMSWEKPAVSGFSGFLFSSLAAFDLPFNQAPSLHIILCVVVGAFYLRKARAIWLKAALVAWFVLIGFSVLTTYQHHFIDIPTGLAAGYFVLLVRPMDGEPLRFAMTVETTRYKWAALYLVLAFLTLFAAIAGAKIWSSWALWLSWASLSFALVACGYAFLGAGVFAKNGQGRHAAAAKALLLPYLCVARLNALFWLRGRRLADEILPGLYLGSVKEAGKFDAVLDCAAEFESPNGAQIYASLPMLDMIMPSADELKLGTDELERIVKTTLCGGENLPQTTVELGLNFSAEVGYAHGRNLKFDEQANARANLQTRGAANESKIAEAGQIFANSNERAAENGKKVLVCCALGYGRSASVLLAWLVIYAGLGFDDALNLLRSRREKIAVSSLLRERIMQLADGTREI
;
A
#
# COMPACT_ATOMS: atom_id res chain seq x y z
N MET A 1 3.47 29.92 23.32
CA MET A 1 3.22 28.95 22.21
C MET A 1 2.29 27.81 22.60
N LYS A 2 2.48 27.12 23.74
CA LYS A 2 1.63 25.96 24.16
C LYS A 2 0.13 26.26 24.27
N THR A 3 -0.26 27.43 24.79
CA THR A 3 -1.67 27.84 24.93
C THR A 3 -2.40 28.03 23.59
N LYS A 4 -1.69 28.54 22.57
CA LYS A 4 -2.27 28.73 21.22
C LYS A 4 -2.56 27.38 20.55
N LEU A 5 -1.69 26.38 20.75
CA LEU A 5 -1.88 25.03 20.22
C LEU A 5 -3.06 24.32 20.90
N PHE A 6 -3.16 24.42 22.23
CA PHE A 6 -4.28 23.84 22.98
C PHE A 6 -5.63 24.41 22.56
N LEU A 7 -5.73 25.74 22.42
CA LEU A 7 -6.96 26.39 21.94
C LEU A 7 -7.32 25.96 20.51
N SER A 8 -6.31 25.80 19.64
CA SER A 8 -6.53 25.29 18.28
C SER A 8 -7.02 23.84 18.29
N GLN A 9 -6.42 22.96 19.10
CA GLN A 9 -6.87 21.56 19.26
C GLN A 9 -8.31 21.48 19.77
N LEU A 10 -8.66 22.31 20.75
CA LEU A 10 -10.02 22.39 21.29
C LEU A 10 -11.01 22.88 20.23
N ALA A 11 -10.69 23.94 19.49
CA ALA A 11 -11.55 24.45 18.43
C ALA A 11 -11.79 23.39 17.34
N VAL A 12 -10.73 22.67 16.93
CA VAL A 12 -10.83 21.59 15.95
C VAL A 12 -11.67 20.43 16.49
N LEU A 13 -11.50 20.04 17.76
CA LEU A 13 -12.35 19.02 18.39
C LEU A 13 -13.83 19.41 18.36
N VAL A 14 -14.17 20.66 18.70
CA VAL A 14 -15.55 21.16 18.68
C VAL A 14 -16.13 21.11 17.27
N VAL A 15 -15.37 21.53 16.25
CA VAL A 15 -15.82 21.49 14.85
C VAL A 15 -16.05 20.06 14.37
N VAL A 16 -15.09 19.15 14.61
CA VAL A 16 -15.23 17.75 14.18
C VAL A 16 -16.37 17.07 14.94
N ALA A 17 -16.55 17.35 16.23
CA ALA A 17 -17.69 16.84 17.01
C ALA A 17 -19.03 17.36 16.46
N ALA A 18 -19.12 18.66 16.12
CA ALA A 18 -20.32 19.23 15.52
C ALA A 18 -20.68 18.55 14.18
N ILE A 19 -19.68 18.32 13.31
CA ILE A 19 -19.85 17.57 12.06
C ILE A 19 -20.33 16.13 12.33
N PHE A 20 -19.73 15.46 13.32
CA PHE A 20 -20.13 14.11 13.72
C PHE A 20 -21.59 14.07 14.14
N TYR A 21 -22.01 14.88 15.11
CA TYR A 21 -23.38 14.85 15.63
C TYR A 21 -24.40 15.26 14.56
N ALA A 22 -24.08 16.27 13.73
CA ALA A 22 -24.96 16.70 12.66
C ALA A 22 -25.15 15.60 11.60
N SER A 23 -24.06 15.00 11.12
CA SER A 23 -24.15 13.95 10.08
C SER A 23 -24.74 12.65 10.61
N TYR A 24 -24.37 12.22 11.82
CA TYR A 24 -24.89 11.00 12.45
C TYR A 24 -26.39 11.14 12.79
N GLY A 25 -26.80 12.29 13.30
CA GLY A 25 -28.21 12.61 13.55
C GLY A 25 -29.03 12.67 12.26
N ALA A 26 -28.47 13.25 11.20
CA ALA A 26 -29.14 13.33 9.89
C ALA A 26 -29.36 11.95 9.26
N THR A 27 -28.38 11.04 9.31
CA THR A 27 -28.56 9.67 8.78
C THR A 27 -29.58 8.88 9.60
N ASN A 28 -29.59 9.04 10.92
CA ASN A 28 -30.61 8.44 11.78
C ASN A 28 -32.01 8.97 11.46
N ALA A 29 -32.18 10.29 11.33
CA ALA A 29 -33.46 10.89 10.98
C ALA A 29 -33.95 10.38 9.61
N LEU A 30 -33.05 10.34 8.62
CA LEU A 30 -33.36 9.82 7.28
C LEU A 30 -33.79 8.35 7.31
N ALA A 31 -33.11 7.52 8.08
CA ALA A 31 -33.45 6.10 8.22
C ALA A 31 -34.77 5.90 8.98
N SER A 32 -35.01 6.67 10.05
CA SER A 32 -36.26 6.62 10.82
C SER A 32 -37.50 7.01 10.01
N ALA A 33 -37.31 7.83 8.96
CA ALA A 33 -38.38 8.23 8.05
C ALA A 33 -38.71 7.15 7.00
N ARG A 34 -37.94 6.06 6.90
CA ARG A 34 -38.20 4.98 5.94
C ARG A 34 -39.22 3.99 6.49
N ALA A 35 -40.14 3.54 5.64
CA ALA A 35 -41.19 2.61 6.04
C ALA A 35 -40.68 1.24 6.49
N ASN A 36 -39.60 0.74 5.87
CA ASN A 36 -38.98 -0.54 6.21
C ASN A 36 -37.46 -0.39 6.20
N VAL A 37 -36.83 -0.58 7.37
CA VAL A 37 -35.37 -0.63 7.50
C VAL A 37 -34.97 -2.09 7.71
N PRO A 38 -34.15 -2.69 6.84
CA PRO A 38 -33.75 -4.08 6.96
C PRO A 38 -32.88 -4.33 8.20
N GLU A 39 -32.85 -5.58 8.63
CA GLU A 39 -31.97 -6.08 9.70
C GLU A 39 -31.13 -7.24 9.15
N ILE A 40 -29.85 -7.27 9.52
CA ILE A 40 -28.93 -8.34 9.13
C ILE A 40 -28.24 -8.84 10.39
N TYR A 41 -28.60 -10.04 10.81
CA TYR A 41 -28.00 -10.73 11.95
C TYR A 41 -27.86 -12.22 11.67
N PHE A 42 -26.94 -12.86 12.39
CA PHE A 42 -26.74 -14.29 12.39
C PHE A 42 -27.49 -14.94 13.56
N ALA A 43 -28.08 -16.12 13.33
CA ALA A 43 -28.91 -16.80 14.34
C ALA A 43 -28.16 -17.07 15.67
N TRP A 44 -26.85 -17.31 15.61
CA TRP A 44 -26.03 -17.58 16.78
C TRP A 44 -25.86 -16.35 17.69
N GLU A 45 -26.08 -15.14 17.19
CA GLU A 45 -25.91 -13.91 17.98
C GLU A 45 -26.90 -13.85 19.16
N ARG A 46 -28.03 -14.55 19.08
CA ARG A 46 -28.99 -14.68 20.19
C ARG A 46 -28.39 -15.35 21.43
N ALA A 47 -27.32 -16.12 21.27
CA ALA A 47 -26.62 -16.75 22.38
C ALA A 47 -25.60 -15.81 23.07
N VAL A 48 -25.34 -14.62 22.50
CA VAL A 48 -24.42 -13.66 23.09
C VAL A 48 -25.08 -13.01 24.31
N PRO A 49 -24.50 -13.15 25.51
CA PRO A 49 -25.07 -12.59 26.72
C PRO A 49 -24.95 -11.06 26.74
N PHE A 50 -25.97 -10.40 27.28
CA PHE A 50 -25.92 -8.97 27.56
C PHE A 50 -25.06 -8.71 28.80
N TRP A 51 -24.00 -7.89 28.67
CA TRP A 51 -23.11 -7.52 29.77
C TRP A 51 -23.19 -6.02 30.03
N ALA A 52 -24.00 -5.62 31.01
CA ALA A 52 -24.19 -4.22 31.36
C ALA A 52 -22.89 -3.46 31.68
N TRP A 53 -21.87 -4.13 32.22
CA TRP A 53 -20.58 -3.51 32.55
C TRP A 53 -19.73 -3.20 31.32
N SER A 54 -19.94 -3.89 30.19
CA SER A 54 -19.17 -3.67 28.96
C SER A 54 -19.51 -2.33 28.29
N ILE A 55 -20.51 -1.61 28.79
CA ILE A 55 -20.78 -0.22 28.40
C ILE A 55 -19.62 0.72 28.75
N VAL A 56 -18.81 0.37 29.75
CA VAL A 56 -17.64 1.16 30.18
C VAL A 56 -16.55 1.15 29.11
N PRO A 57 -16.03 0.00 28.63
CA PRO A 57 -15.10 -0.01 27.51
C PRO A 57 -15.72 0.64 26.26
N TYR A 58 -17.00 0.37 25.95
CA TYR A 58 -17.69 1.03 24.83
C TYR A 58 -17.59 2.57 24.93
N TRP A 59 -17.99 3.17 26.05
CA TRP A 59 -17.91 4.62 26.25
C TRP A 59 -16.48 5.16 26.27
N SER A 60 -15.51 4.35 26.70
CA SER A 60 -14.12 4.79 26.78
C SER A 60 -13.56 5.21 25.42
N LEU A 61 -14.10 4.70 24.31
CA LEU A 61 -13.69 5.14 22.97
C LEU A 61 -13.98 6.63 22.74
N ASN A 62 -15.12 7.15 23.22
CA ASN A 62 -15.46 8.57 23.09
C ASN A 62 -14.44 9.47 23.82
N LEU A 63 -13.99 9.01 24.99
CA LEU A 63 -12.95 9.70 25.75
C LEU A 63 -11.59 9.61 25.03
N LEU A 64 -11.19 8.42 24.58
CA LEU A 64 -9.92 8.22 23.85
C LEU A 64 -9.90 9.02 22.54
N TYR A 65 -11.03 9.09 21.84
CA TYR A 65 -11.24 9.89 20.65
C TYR A 65 -10.89 11.37 20.91
N ALA A 66 -11.48 11.97 21.96
CA ALA A 66 -11.26 13.37 22.32
C ALA A 66 -9.83 13.62 22.82
N LEU A 67 -9.30 12.73 23.68
CA LEU A 67 -7.94 12.80 24.18
C LEU A 67 -6.88 12.74 23.05
N GLY A 68 -7.20 12.06 21.94
CA GLY A 68 -6.33 11.99 20.77
C GLY A 68 -5.93 13.36 20.21
N PHE A 69 -6.85 14.33 20.22
CA PHE A 69 -6.59 15.70 19.73
C PHE A 69 -5.51 16.41 20.55
N PHE A 70 -5.51 16.22 21.87
CA PHE A 70 -4.56 16.85 22.78
C PHE A 70 -3.20 16.12 22.83
N LEU A 71 -3.14 14.87 22.37
CA LEU A 71 -1.91 14.08 22.26
C LEU A 71 -1.13 14.30 20.94
N CYS A 72 -1.70 15.07 20.01
CA CYS A 72 -1.02 15.50 18.79
C CYS A 72 0.11 16.49 19.11
N ARG A 73 1.31 16.22 18.59
CA ARG A 73 2.54 16.98 18.80
C ARG A 73 2.58 18.26 17.98
N ASP A 74 2.08 18.21 16.76
CA ASP A 74 2.13 19.31 15.79
C ASP A 74 0.86 19.36 14.93
N GLY A 75 0.73 20.44 14.16
CA GLY A 75 -0.42 20.67 13.28
C GLY A 75 -0.55 19.66 12.14
N ARG A 76 0.56 19.05 11.68
CA ARG A 76 0.52 18.02 10.62
C ARG A 76 -0.03 16.69 11.15
N GLU A 77 0.37 16.31 12.35
CA GLU A 77 -0.16 15.15 13.05
C GLU A 77 -1.65 15.33 13.40
N LEU A 78 -2.02 16.53 13.87
CA LEU A 78 -3.42 16.88 14.12
C LEU A 78 -4.26 16.83 12.83
N ALA A 79 -3.79 17.46 11.75
CA ALA A 79 -4.48 17.43 10.47
C ALA A 79 -4.63 15.99 9.95
N ARG A 80 -3.59 15.16 10.06
CA ARG A 80 -3.66 13.74 9.69
C ARG A 80 -4.73 13.00 10.51
N TYR A 81 -4.71 13.14 11.83
CA TYR A 81 -5.70 12.52 12.72
C TYR A 81 -7.13 12.96 12.36
N VAL A 82 -7.36 14.27 12.22
CA VAL A 82 -8.66 14.83 11.82
C VAL A 82 -9.12 14.30 10.46
N THR A 83 -8.25 14.25 9.46
CA THR A 83 -8.61 13.72 8.13
C THR A 83 -9.00 12.24 8.18
N GLN A 84 -8.37 11.44 9.05
CA GLN A 84 -8.74 10.03 9.23
C GLN A 84 -10.12 9.90 9.90
N LEU A 85 -10.40 10.71 10.92
CA LEU A 85 -11.71 10.73 11.59
C LEU A 85 -12.83 11.19 10.66
N LEU A 86 -12.59 12.23 9.85
CA LEU A 86 -13.56 12.70 8.86
C LEU A 86 -13.76 11.69 7.73
N ALA A 87 -12.69 11.02 7.26
CA ALA A 87 -12.82 9.96 6.27
C ALA A 87 -13.64 8.78 6.81
N ALA A 88 -13.40 8.38 8.07
CA ALA A 88 -14.20 7.37 8.76
C ALA A 88 -15.68 7.77 8.81
N GLN A 89 -15.98 9.02 9.16
CA GLN A 89 -17.33 9.56 9.20
C GLN A 89 -18.00 9.51 7.82
N VAL A 90 -17.31 10.02 6.79
CA VAL A 90 -17.84 10.07 5.41
C VAL A 90 -18.14 8.68 4.90
N ILE A 91 -17.23 7.71 5.10
CA ILE A 91 -17.47 6.32 4.70
C ILE A 91 -18.70 5.77 5.41
N ALA A 92 -18.78 5.85 6.74
CA ALA A 92 -19.92 5.32 7.50
C ALA A 92 -21.25 5.96 7.06
N THR A 93 -21.29 7.29 6.98
CA THR A 93 -22.51 8.04 6.61
C THR A 93 -22.99 7.74 5.19
N LEU A 94 -22.07 7.58 4.21
CA LEU A 94 -22.44 7.16 2.86
C LEU A 94 -23.12 5.79 2.86
N PHE A 95 -22.61 4.84 3.64
CA PHE A 95 -23.21 3.52 3.77
C PHE A 95 -24.54 3.56 4.52
N PHE A 96 -24.67 4.35 5.59
CA PHE A 96 -25.94 4.51 6.31
C PHE A 96 -27.05 5.10 5.42
N ILE A 97 -26.69 5.96 4.46
CA ILE A 97 -27.63 6.51 3.48
C ILE A 97 -27.99 5.47 2.40
N ALA A 98 -26.97 4.79 1.86
CA ALA A 98 -27.16 3.84 0.77
C ALA A 98 -27.87 2.55 1.21
N PHE A 99 -27.52 2.02 2.38
CA PHE A 99 -27.96 0.75 2.94
C PHE A 99 -28.26 0.90 4.44
N PRO A 100 -29.33 1.62 4.84
CA PRO A 100 -29.67 1.75 6.25
C PRO A 100 -30.05 0.39 6.83
N LEU A 101 -29.61 0.13 8.05
CA LEU A 101 -29.83 -1.12 8.76
C LEU A 101 -30.23 -0.81 10.20
N GLN A 102 -31.15 -1.57 10.76
CA GLN A 102 -31.60 -1.36 12.13
C GLN A 102 -31.18 -2.49 13.07
N MET A 103 -31.06 -2.16 14.36
CA MET A 103 -30.79 -3.11 15.42
C MET A 103 -32.06 -3.91 15.77
N SER A 104 -31.95 -5.24 15.81
CA SER A 104 -33.08 -6.16 16.04
C SER A 104 -33.47 -6.35 17.50
N TRP A 105 -32.59 -6.06 18.46
CA TRP A 105 -32.84 -6.34 19.88
C TRP A 105 -33.25 -5.12 20.68
N GLU A 106 -34.25 -5.29 21.53
CA GLU A 106 -34.55 -4.35 22.61
C GLU A 106 -33.53 -4.50 23.74
N LYS A 107 -33.03 -3.36 24.24
CA LYS A 107 -32.04 -3.33 25.31
C LYS A 107 -32.73 -3.60 26.65
N PRO A 108 -32.24 -4.56 27.46
CA PRO A 108 -32.78 -4.80 28.80
C PRO A 108 -32.69 -3.53 29.67
N ALA A 109 -33.64 -3.36 30.59
CA ALA A 109 -33.58 -2.27 31.56
C ALA A 109 -32.42 -2.51 32.55
N VAL A 110 -31.51 -1.54 32.63
CA VAL A 110 -30.33 -1.59 33.51
C VAL A 110 -30.39 -0.43 34.50
N SER A 111 -30.15 -0.70 35.78
CA SER A 111 -30.06 0.32 36.84
C SER A 111 -28.60 0.59 37.24
N GLY A 112 -28.38 1.65 38.03
CA GLY A 112 -27.05 2.03 38.52
C GLY A 112 -26.19 2.76 37.47
N PHE A 113 -24.87 2.71 37.66
CA PHE A 113 -23.91 3.44 36.82
C PHE A 113 -23.96 3.04 35.34
N SER A 114 -24.04 1.74 35.05
CA SER A 114 -24.22 1.25 33.68
C SER A 114 -25.52 1.76 33.07
N GLY A 115 -26.62 1.76 33.84
CA GLY A 115 -27.91 2.32 33.41
C GLY A 115 -27.80 3.78 33.00
N PHE A 116 -27.14 4.61 33.80
CA PHE A 116 -26.88 6.02 33.47
C PHE A 116 -26.10 6.19 32.15
N LEU A 117 -25.06 5.37 31.92
CA LEU A 117 -24.29 5.40 30.68
C LEU A 117 -25.12 4.96 29.46
N PHE A 118 -26.00 3.96 29.63
CA PHE A 118 -26.92 3.53 28.57
C PHE A 118 -27.97 4.61 28.27
N SER A 119 -28.57 5.24 29.28
CA SER A 119 -29.54 6.32 29.08
C SER A 119 -28.90 7.54 28.40
N SER A 120 -27.67 7.88 28.77
CA SER A 120 -26.92 8.97 28.13
C SER A 120 -26.60 8.66 26.67
N LEU A 121 -26.31 7.40 26.34
CA LEU A 121 -26.05 6.96 24.97
C LEU A 121 -27.32 6.96 24.12
N ALA A 122 -28.44 6.50 24.69
CA ALA A 122 -29.75 6.50 24.02
C ALA A 122 -30.26 7.90 23.64
N ALA A 123 -29.73 8.97 24.27
CA ALA A 123 -30.11 10.34 23.95
C ALA A 123 -29.65 10.81 22.55
N PHE A 124 -28.62 10.18 21.97
CA PHE A 124 -28.11 10.55 20.64
C PHE A 124 -27.93 9.36 19.69
N ASP A 125 -27.87 8.13 20.21
CA ASP A 125 -27.66 6.92 19.43
C ASP A 125 -28.98 6.16 19.21
N LEU A 126 -29.58 6.37 18.04
CA LEU A 126 -30.78 5.70 17.56
C LEU A 126 -30.42 4.38 16.84
N PRO A 127 -31.36 3.42 16.71
CA PRO A 127 -31.04 2.05 16.30
C PRO A 127 -30.70 1.87 14.80
N PHE A 128 -30.49 2.92 14.00
CA PHE A 128 -30.43 2.85 12.52
C PHE A 128 -29.02 2.96 11.90
N ASN A 129 -28.01 3.40 12.64
CA ASN A 129 -26.65 3.59 12.12
C ASN A 129 -25.77 2.34 12.39
N GLN A 130 -26.11 1.21 11.76
CA GLN A 130 -25.50 -0.10 12.04
C GLN A 130 -24.24 -0.39 11.19
N ALA A 131 -24.38 -0.91 9.96
CA ALA A 131 -23.23 -1.34 9.14
C ALA A 131 -22.80 -0.28 8.11
N PRO A 132 -21.49 0.01 7.98
CA PRO A 132 -20.38 -0.42 8.85
C PRO A 132 -20.42 0.33 10.19
N SER A 133 -20.05 -0.34 11.29
CA SER A 133 -20.05 0.32 12.61
C SER A 133 -19.02 1.42 12.66
N LEU A 134 -19.48 2.67 12.78
CA LEU A 134 -18.63 3.83 12.98
C LEU A 134 -17.79 3.70 14.26
N HIS A 135 -18.35 3.10 15.31
CA HIS A 135 -17.62 2.82 16.54
C HIS A 135 -16.42 1.88 16.30
N ILE A 136 -16.58 0.84 15.48
CA ILE A 136 -15.49 -0.07 15.11
C ILE A 136 -14.48 0.62 14.17
N ILE A 137 -14.93 1.44 13.22
CA ILE A 137 -14.02 2.22 12.36
C ILE A 137 -13.14 3.13 13.22
N LEU A 138 -13.76 3.86 14.16
CA LEU A 138 -13.05 4.73 15.10
C LEU A 138 -12.15 3.91 16.04
N CYS A 139 -12.57 2.74 16.50
CA CYS A 139 -11.75 1.83 17.30
C CYS A 139 -10.44 1.47 16.57
N VAL A 140 -10.48 1.21 15.26
CA VAL A 140 -9.28 0.95 14.45
C VAL A 140 -8.40 2.19 14.31
N VAL A 141 -8.98 3.34 13.93
CA VAL A 141 -8.21 4.58 13.67
C VAL A 141 -7.60 5.13 14.96
N VAL A 142 -8.41 5.27 16.01
CA VAL A 142 -7.97 5.74 17.33
C VAL A 142 -6.99 4.73 17.93
N GLY A 143 -7.28 3.43 17.85
CA GLY A 143 -6.37 2.37 18.30
C GLY A 143 -4.99 2.45 17.66
N ALA A 144 -4.92 2.59 16.33
CA ALA A 144 -3.66 2.76 15.62
C ALA A 144 -2.89 4.01 16.07
N PHE A 145 -3.58 5.11 16.37
CA PHE A 145 -2.97 6.32 16.91
C PHE A 145 -2.32 6.08 18.28
N TYR A 146 -3.03 5.49 19.24
CA TYR A 146 -2.50 5.23 20.58
C TYR A 146 -1.38 4.20 20.59
N LEU A 147 -1.52 3.11 19.81
CA LEU A 147 -0.49 2.07 19.70
C LEU A 147 0.84 2.62 19.16
N ARG A 148 0.79 3.61 18.26
CA ARG A 148 1.99 4.29 17.76
C ARG A 148 2.64 5.20 18.80
N LYS A 149 1.85 5.81 19.68
CA LYS A 149 2.36 6.67 20.78
C LYS A 149 2.98 5.85 21.91
N ALA A 150 2.51 4.61 22.12
CA ALA A 150 3.04 3.71 23.13
C ALA A 150 4.46 3.22 22.77
N ARG A 151 5.42 3.46 23.67
CA ARG A 151 6.81 2.96 23.53
C ARG A 151 7.01 1.59 24.18
N ALA A 152 6.43 1.38 25.36
CA ALA A 152 6.60 0.15 26.11
C ALA A 152 5.75 -1.00 25.53
N ILE A 153 6.34 -2.20 25.44
CA ILE A 153 5.68 -3.39 24.89
C ILE A 153 4.46 -3.79 25.72
N TRP A 154 4.57 -3.74 27.06
CA TRP A 154 3.44 -4.04 27.95
C TRP A 154 2.27 -3.07 27.75
N LEU A 155 2.55 -1.79 27.54
CA LEU A 155 1.53 -0.78 27.27
C LEU A 155 0.85 -1.01 25.92
N LYS A 156 1.62 -1.41 24.89
CA LYS A 156 1.04 -1.82 23.60
C LYS A 156 0.12 -3.02 23.77
N ALA A 157 0.54 -4.05 24.50
CA ALA A 157 -0.29 -5.22 24.78
C ALA A 157 -1.57 -4.86 25.53
N ALA A 158 -1.48 -4.00 26.56
CA ALA A 158 -2.62 -3.51 27.31
C ALA A 158 -3.58 -2.69 26.43
N LEU A 159 -3.07 -1.81 25.57
CA LEU A 159 -3.88 -1.07 24.61
C LEU A 159 -4.56 -1.98 23.61
N VAL A 160 -3.85 -2.96 23.03
CA VAL A 160 -4.46 -3.96 22.12
C VAL A 160 -5.58 -4.69 22.85
N ALA A 161 -5.34 -5.19 24.07
CA ALA A 161 -6.37 -5.87 24.85
C ALA A 161 -7.59 -4.97 25.12
N TRP A 162 -7.36 -3.69 25.42
CA TRP A 162 -8.43 -2.72 25.65
C TRP A 162 -9.24 -2.43 24.39
N PHE A 163 -8.59 -2.16 23.24
CA PHE A 163 -9.30 -1.94 21.97
C PHE A 163 -10.03 -3.20 21.46
N VAL A 164 -9.49 -4.40 21.73
CA VAL A 164 -10.23 -5.66 21.49
C VAL A 164 -11.47 -5.74 22.38
N LEU A 165 -11.37 -5.34 23.65
CA LEU A 165 -12.52 -5.29 24.56
C LEU A 165 -13.57 -4.25 24.11
N ILE A 166 -13.14 -3.09 23.61
CA ILE A 166 -14.03 -2.08 22.98
C ILE A 166 -14.75 -2.72 21.78
N GLY A 167 -14.01 -3.37 20.89
CA GLY A 167 -14.58 -4.03 19.71
C GLY A 167 -15.57 -5.15 20.08
N PHE A 168 -15.30 -5.92 21.13
CA PHE A 168 -16.22 -6.95 21.61
C PHE A 168 -17.45 -6.36 22.31
N SER A 169 -17.27 -5.23 23.01
CA SER A 169 -18.34 -4.60 23.77
C SER A 169 -19.54 -4.19 22.92
N VAL A 170 -19.36 -3.93 21.63
CA VAL A 170 -20.47 -3.56 20.73
C VAL A 170 -21.54 -4.64 20.62
N LEU A 171 -21.14 -5.92 20.71
CA LEU A 171 -22.05 -7.07 20.70
C LEU A 171 -22.69 -7.26 22.08
N THR A 172 -21.89 -7.24 23.15
CA THR A 172 -22.41 -7.53 24.50
C THR A 172 -23.25 -6.39 25.10
N THR A 173 -23.19 -5.21 24.49
CA THR A 173 -24.07 -4.07 24.79
C THR A 173 -25.32 -4.02 23.93
N TYR A 174 -25.49 -4.96 22.98
CA TYR A 174 -26.55 -4.93 21.96
C TYR A 174 -26.63 -3.57 21.26
N GLN A 175 -25.49 -3.03 20.84
CA GLN A 175 -25.41 -1.81 20.03
C GLN A 175 -25.25 -2.09 18.55
N HIS A 176 -24.61 -3.21 18.22
CA HIS A 176 -24.32 -3.62 16.86
C HIS A 176 -24.54 -5.12 16.67
N HIS A 177 -24.83 -5.50 15.43
CA HIS A 177 -24.80 -6.89 14.99
C HIS A 177 -23.39 -7.31 14.58
N PHE A 178 -23.14 -8.62 14.52
CA PHE A 178 -21.83 -9.14 14.15
C PHE A 178 -21.36 -8.66 12.78
N ILE A 179 -22.25 -8.46 11.81
CA ILE A 179 -21.91 -7.95 10.47
C ILE A 179 -21.25 -6.56 10.51
N ASP A 180 -21.56 -5.75 11.52
CA ASP A 180 -21.05 -4.38 11.64
C ASP A 180 -19.57 -4.35 12.02
N ILE A 181 -19.07 -5.43 12.65
CA ILE A 181 -17.66 -5.56 13.05
C ILE A 181 -16.74 -5.77 11.85
N PRO A 182 -16.85 -6.83 11.02
CA PRO A 182 -15.95 -7.03 9.89
C PRO A 182 -16.09 -5.91 8.85
N THR A 183 -17.28 -5.37 8.65
CA THR A 183 -17.48 -4.21 7.75
C THR A 183 -16.86 -2.94 8.31
N GLY A 184 -17.00 -2.67 9.62
CA GLY A 184 -16.32 -1.59 10.31
C GLY A 184 -14.80 -1.72 10.34
N LEU A 185 -14.28 -2.93 10.54
CA LEU A 185 -12.84 -3.23 10.46
C LEU A 185 -12.32 -2.97 9.05
N ALA A 186 -13.02 -3.46 8.02
CA ALA A 186 -12.65 -3.23 6.62
C ALA A 186 -12.61 -1.72 6.29
N ALA A 187 -13.64 -0.96 6.67
CA ALA A 187 -13.67 0.48 6.47
C ALA A 187 -12.56 1.21 7.27
N GLY A 188 -12.31 0.82 8.52
CA GLY A 188 -11.23 1.37 9.35
C GLY A 188 -9.85 1.11 8.76
N TYR A 189 -9.56 -0.11 8.32
CA TYR A 189 -8.32 -0.40 7.61
C TYR A 189 -8.24 0.33 6.27
N PHE A 190 -9.35 0.53 5.56
CA PHE A 190 -9.36 1.28 4.31
C PHE A 190 -9.00 2.76 4.55
N VAL A 191 -9.51 3.38 5.62
CA VAL A 191 -9.09 4.73 6.03
C VAL A 191 -7.58 4.77 6.27
N LEU A 192 -7.03 3.79 7.00
CA LEU A 192 -5.59 3.71 7.27
C LEU A 192 -4.75 3.36 6.03
N LEU A 193 -5.34 2.73 5.01
CA LEU A 193 -4.68 2.49 3.73
C LEU A 193 -4.58 3.78 2.91
N VAL A 194 -5.68 4.52 2.78
CA VAL A 194 -5.73 5.77 2.02
C VAL A 194 -4.92 6.87 2.71
N ARG A 195 -5.03 6.98 4.04
CA ARG A 195 -4.30 7.94 4.87
C ARG A 195 -3.56 7.19 5.98
N PRO A 196 -2.32 6.74 5.73
CA PRO A 196 -1.55 5.98 6.72
C PRO A 196 -1.11 6.85 7.91
N MET A 197 -0.80 6.17 9.02
CA MET A 197 -0.32 6.81 10.24
C MET A 197 1.05 7.48 10.06
N ASP A 198 1.91 6.82 9.28
CA ASP A 198 3.25 7.25 8.92
C ASP A 198 3.41 7.16 7.40
N GLY A 199 4.11 8.13 6.81
CA GLY A 199 4.29 8.23 5.36
C GLY A 199 3.22 9.04 4.65
N GLU A 200 3.26 8.95 3.34
CA GLU A 200 2.42 9.73 2.44
C GLU A 200 1.06 9.08 2.21
N PRO A 201 0.03 9.89 1.94
CA PRO A 201 -1.26 9.39 1.48
C PRO A 201 -1.12 8.58 0.20
N LEU A 202 -2.04 7.65 0.02
CA LEU A 202 -2.15 6.92 -1.23
C LEU A 202 -2.46 7.90 -2.37
N ARG A 203 -1.56 7.95 -3.37
CA ARG A 203 -1.65 8.88 -4.50
C ARG A 203 -2.26 8.20 -5.72
N PHE A 204 -2.94 8.99 -6.53
CA PHE A 204 -3.38 8.54 -7.85
C PHE A 204 -2.18 8.44 -8.79
N ALA A 205 -2.04 7.28 -9.42
CA ALA A 205 -1.04 6.95 -10.43
C ALA A 205 -1.76 6.58 -11.75
N MET A 206 -2.64 7.47 -12.23
CA MET A 206 -3.32 7.30 -13.50
C MET A 206 -2.32 7.40 -14.65
N THR A 207 -2.27 6.36 -15.48
CA THR A 207 -1.48 6.36 -16.71
C THR A 207 -2.34 5.88 -17.86
N VAL A 208 -2.12 6.44 -19.05
CA VAL A 208 -2.82 6.05 -20.27
C VAL A 208 -2.16 4.81 -20.86
N GLU A 209 -2.24 3.68 -20.15
CA GLU A 209 -1.73 2.39 -20.62
C GLU A 209 -2.85 1.36 -20.68
N THR A 210 -3.19 0.90 -21.89
CA THR A 210 -4.32 -0.01 -22.12
C THR A 210 -4.18 -1.34 -21.37
N THR A 211 -2.95 -1.83 -21.18
CA THR A 211 -2.66 -3.07 -20.45
C THR A 211 -3.09 -2.97 -18.98
N ARG A 212 -2.94 -1.81 -18.33
CA ARG A 212 -3.37 -1.61 -16.94
C ARG A 212 -4.89 -1.76 -16.81
N TYR A 213 -5.65 -1.16 -17.72
CA TYR A 213 -7.11 -1.26 -17.71
C TYR A 213 -7.62 -2.67 -18.03
N LYS A 214 -6.92 -3.46 -18.84
CA LYS A 214 -7.25 -4.88 -19.07
C LYS A 214 -7.18 -5.68 -17.77
N TRP A 215 -6.10 -5.56 -17.01
CA TRP A 215 -5.95 -6.23 -15.72
C TRP A 215 -6.91 -5.68 -14.67
N ALA A 216 -7.15 -4.37 -14.65
CA ALA A 216 -8.15 -3.77 -13.78
C ALA A 216 -9.55 -4.35 -14.05
N ALA A 217 -9.96 -4.47 -15.32
CA ALA A 217 -11.23 -5.07 -15.70
C ALA A 217 -11.31 -6.55 -15.30
N LEU A 218 -10.24 -7.33 -15.47
CA LEU A 218 -10.20 -8.73 -15.05
C LEU A 218 -10.40 -8.88 -13.54
N TYR A 219 -9.68 -8.11 -12.72
CA TYR A 219 -9.85 -8.14 -11.26
C TYR A 219 -11.22 -7.60 -10.83
N LEU A 220 -11.78 -6.63 -11.57
CA LEU A 220 -13.13 -6.13 -11.31
C LEU A 220 -14.19 -7.20 -11.60
N VAL A 221 -14.03 -7.96 -12.69
CA VAL A 221 -14.90 -9.12 -12.99
C VAL A 221 -14.78 -10.17 -11.90
N LEU A 222 -13.57 -10.51 -11.45
CA LEU A 222 -13.37 -11.43 -10.32
C LEU A 222 -14.03 -10.92 -9.03
N ALA A 223 -13.92 -9.61 -8.74
CA ALA A 223 -14.58 -8.98 -7.61
C ALA A 223 -16.11 -9.09 -7.71
N PHE A 224 -16.68 -8.86 -8.90
CA PHE A 224 -18.12 -8.99 -9.13
C PHE A 224 -18.59 -10.44 -9.01
N LEU A 225 -17.87 -11.40 -9.60
CA LEU A 225 -18.22 -12.82 -9.54
C LEU A 225 -18.19 -13.35 -8.10
N THR A 226 -17.17 -12.97 -7.32
CA THR A 226 -17.08 -13.36 -5.91
C THR A 226 -18.15 -12.69 -5.05
N LEU A 227 -18.48 -11.42 -5.32
CA LEU A 227 -19.59 -10.73 -4.65
C LEU A 227 -20.94 -11.36 -4.99
N PHE A 228 -21.18 -11.65 -6.27
CA PHE A 228 -22.38 -12.31 -6.73
C PHE A 228 -22.55 -13.69 -6.07
N ALA A 229 -21.47 -14.48 -6.02
CA ALA A 229 -21.46 -15.76 -5.32
C ALA A 229 -21.72 -15.59 -3.80
N ALA A 230 -21.19 -14.54 -3.17
CA ALA A 230 -21.45 -14.23 -1.77
C ALA A 230 -22.95 -13.95 -1.52
N ILE A 231 -23.56 -13.12 -2.37
CA ILE A 231 -24.99 -12.73 -2.24
C ILE A 231 -25.91 -13.91 -2.56
N ALA A 232 -25.67 -14.60 -3.68
CA ALA A 232 -26.47 -15.76 -4.08
C ALA A 232 -26.35 -16.92 -3.08
N GLY A 233 -25.16 -17.13 -2.55
CA GLY A 233 -24.86 -18.15 -1.55
C GLY A 233 -25.26 -17.77 -0.12
N ALA A 234 -25.62 -16.52 0.17
CA ALA A 234 -25.88 -16.03 1.53
C ALA A 234 -27.00 -16.82 2.24
N LYS A 235 -28.03 -17.23 1.50
CA LYS A 235 -29.15 -18.04 2.04
C LYS A 235 -28.75 -19.47 2.38
N ILE A 236 -27.70 -20.00 1.74
CA ILE A 236 -27.29 -21.40 1.87
C ILE A 236 -26.14 -21.49 2.87
N TRP A 237 -25.07 -20.72 2.67
CA TRP A 237 -23.79 -20.83 3.39
C TRP A 237 -23.42 -19.52 4.06
N SER A 238 -24.34 -18.95 4.85
CA SER A 238 -24.26 -17.62 5.48
C SER A 238 -22.85 -17.20 5.96
N SER A 239 -22.09 -18.08 6.63
CA SER A 239 -20.72 -17.78 7.09
C SER A 239 -19.67 -17.66 5.98
N TRP A 240 -19.82 -18.39 4.86
CA TRP A 240 -18.92 -18.33 3.72
C TRP A 240 -19.12 -17.06 2.88
N ALA A 241 -20.31 -16.45 2.94
CA ALA A 241 -20.58 -15.20 2.25
C ALA A 241 -19.61 -14.09 2.69
N LEU A 242 -19.27 -14.01 3.98
CA LEU A 242 -18.29 -13.04 4.49
C LEU A 242 -16.88 -13.23 3.91
N TRP A 243 -16.43 -14.49 3.80
CA TRP A 243 -15.13 -14.81 3.20
C TRP A 243 -15.08 -14.43 1.72
N LEU A 244 -16.17 -14.68 0.98
CA LEU A 244 -16.30 -14.30 -0.42
C LEU A 244 -16.39 -12.77 -0.60
N SER A 245 -17.10 -12.07 0.29
CA SER A 245 -17.14 -10.60 0.31
C SER A 245 -15.76 -10.00 0.60
N TRP A 246 -14.98 -10.60 1.50
CA TRP A 246 -13.60 -10.18 1.75
C TRP A 246 -12.71 -10.40 0.54
N ALA A 247 -12.84 -11.55 -0.15
CA ALA A 247 -12.15 -11.79 -1.41
C ALA A 247 -12.54 -10.78 -2.49
N SER A 248 -13.84 -10.45 -2.60
CA SER A 248 -14.34 -9.43 -3.52
C SER A 248 -13.73 -8.06 -3.24
N LEU A 249 -13.70 -7.61 -1.98
CA LEU A 249 -13.06 -6.36 -1.58
C LEU A 249 -11.57 -6.37 -1.94
N SER A 250 -10.87 -7.46 -1.65
CA SER A 250 -9.45 -7.62 -1.98
C SER A 250 -9.20 -7.50 -3.49
N PHE A 251 -10.02 -8.13 -4.34
CA PHE A 251 -9.89 -8.02 -5.79
C PHE A 251 -10.29 -6.65 -6.32
N ALA A 252 -11.30 -6.00 -5.74
CA ALA A 252 -11.69 -4.64 -6.08
C ALA A 252 -10.53 -3.66 -5.79
N LEU A 253 -9.85 -3.79 -4.64
CA LEU A 253 -8.69 -2.97 -4.32
C LEU A 253 -7.53 -3.21 -5.30
N VAL A 254 -7.28 -4.45 -5.72
CA VAL A 254 -6.26 -4.74 -6.75
C VAL A 254 -6.65 -4.15 -8.10
N ALA A 255 -7.93 -4.24 -8.49
CA ALA A 255 -8.44 -3.58 -9.69
C ALA A 255 -8.20 -2.06 -9.64
N CYS A 256 -8.42 -1.45 -8.47
CA CYS A 256 -8.11 -0.05 -8.19
C CYS A 256 -6.60 0.23 -8.29
N GLY A 257 -5.75 -0.67 -7.80
CA GLY A 257 -4.30 -0.67 -8.01
C GLY A 257 -3.92 -0.54 -9.48
N TYR A 258 -4.43 -1.44 -10.32
CA TYR A 258 -4.16 -1.42 -11.75
C TYR A 258 -4.70 -0.16 -12.42
N ALA A 259 -5.95 0.25 -12.14
CA ALA A 259 -6.57 1.38 -12.81
C ALA A 259 -6.00 2.74 -12.39
N PHE A 260 -5.80 2.97 -11.08
CA PHE A 260 -5.60 4.34 -10.58
C PHE A 260 -4.66 4.50 -9.39
N LEU A 261 -4.32 3.47 -8.59
CA LEU A 261 -3.48 3.62 -7.39
C LEU A 261 -2.02 3.14 -7.58
N GLY A 262 -1.73 2.40 -8.65
CA GLY A 262 -0.44 1.76 -8.87
C GLY A 262 -0.11 0.72 -7.79
N ALA A 263 1.19 0.46 -7.59
CA ALA A 263 1.67 -0.45 -6.55
C ALA A 263 1.48 0.08 -5.13
N GLY A 264 1.08 1.36 -4.96
CA GLY A 264 0.81 1.98 -3.67
C GLY A 264 -0.26 1.26 -2.86
N VAL A 265 -1.20 0.57 -3.51
CA VAL A 265 -2.27 -0.20 -2.82
C VAL A 265 -1.73 -1.29 -1.91
N PHE A 266 -0.53 -1.82 -2.19
CA PHE A 266 0.12 -2.82 -1.36
C PHE A 266 0.77 -2.23 -0.10
N ALA A 267 0.92 -0.89 -0.05
CA ALA A 267 1.54 -0.14 1.04
C ALA A 267 2.82 -0.82 1.57
N LYS A 268 3.69 -1.23 0.65
CA LYS A 268 4.95 -1.89 0.94
C LYS A 268 6.02 -0.83 1.18
N ASN A 269 6.66 -0.87 2.35
CA ASN A 269 7.72 0.07 2.71
C ASN A 269 9.07 -0.32 2.07
N GLY A 270 10.08 0.55 2.20
CA GLY A 270 11.42 0.33 1.65
C GLY A 270 12.13 -0.93 2.18
N GLN A 271 11.77 -1.42 3.38
CA GLN A 271 12.27 -2.67 3.95
C GLN A 271 11.48 -3.91 3.51
N GLY A 272 10.54 -3.74 2.60
CA GLY A 272 9.73 -4.81 2.04
C GLY A 272 8.65 -5.35 2.95
N ARG A 273 8.16 -4.59 3.93
CA ARG A 273 7.02 -4.96 4.78
C ARG A 273 5.76 -4.21 4.35
N HIS A 274 4.62 -4.91 4.31
CA HIS A 274 3.32 -4.28 4.06
C HIS A 274 2.77 -3.62 5.33
N ALA A 275 2.07 -2.50 5.16
CA ALA A 275 1.27 -1.93 6.23
C ALA A 275 0.19 -2.93 6.71
N ALA A 276 -0.10 -2.94 8.01
CA ALA A 276 -1.10 -3.86 8.58
C ALA A 276 -2.48 -3.71 7.91
N ALA A 277 -2.86 -2.48 7.55
CA ALA A 277 -4.07 -2.19 6.80
C ALA A 277 -4.11 -2.87 5.42
N ALA A 278 -3.04 -2.74 4.63
CA ALA A 278 -2.94 -3.40 3.34
C ALA A 278 -2.96 -4.93 3.48
N LYS A 279 -2.25 -5.48 4.47
CA LYS A 279 -2.28 -6.94 4.74
C LYS A 279 -3.69 -7.43 5.06
N ALA A 280 -4.40 -6.73 5.95
CA ALA A 280 -5.75 -7.12 6.36
C ALA A 280 -6.72 -7.05 5.17
N LEU A 281 -6.68 -5.98 4.39
CA LEU A 281 -7.60 -5.81 3.26
C LEU A 281 -7.29 -6.74 2.08
N LEU A 282 -6.01 -6.96 1.79
CA LEU A 282 -5.54 -7.72 0.63
C LEU A 282 -5.25 -9.19 0.94
N LEU A 283 -5.48 -9.67 2.17
CA LEU A 283 -5.09 -11.03 2.57
C LEU A 283 -5.56 -12.11 1.59
N PRO A 284 -6.82 -12.11 1.11
CA PRO A 284 -7.28 -13.11 0.14
C PRO A 284 -6.44 -13.10 -1.14
N TYR A 285 -6.19 -11.93 -1.71
CA TYR A 285 -5.33 -11.78 -2.89
C TYR A 285 -3.89 -12.19 -2.62
N LEU A 286 -3.30 -11.79 -1.49
CA LEU A 286 -1.92 -12.14 -1.14
C LEU A 286 -1.75 -13.65 -0.97
N CYS A 287 -2.76 -14.34 -0.43
CA CYS A 287 -2.78 -15.81 -0.40
C CYS A 287 -2.78 -16.41 -1.81
N VAL A 288 -3.62 -15.89 -2.71
CA VAL A 288 -3.64 -16.32 -4.12
C VAL A 288 -2.28 -16.07 -4.79
N ALA A 289 -1.67 -14.90 -4.59
CA ALA A 289 -0.34 -14.57 -5.13
C ALA A 289 0.75 -15.54 -4.63
N ARG A 290 0.73 -15.89 -3.33
CA ARG A 290 1.66 -16.87 -2.74
C ARG A 290 1.47 -18.27 -3.31
N LEU A 291 0.22 -18.73 -3.46
CA LEU A 291 -0.11 -20.01 -4.08
C LEU A 291 0.32 -20.05 -5.55
N ASN A 292 0.06 -18.97 -6.29
CA ASN A 292 0.52 -18.80 -7.67
C ASN A 292 2.04 -18.93 -7.76
N ALA A 293 2.80 -18.24 -6.90
CA ALA A 293 4.25 -18.36 -6.89
C ALA A 293 4.74 -19.76 -6.49
N LEU A 294 4.07 -20.45 -5.56
CA LEU A 294 4.40 -21.85 -5.23
C LEU A 294 4.20 -22.79 -6.42
N PHE A 295 3.08 -22.63 -7.15
CA PHE A 295 2.76 -23.43 -8.32
C PHE A 295 3.79 -23.23 -9.44
N TRP A 296 4.08 -21.97 -9.81
CA TRP A 296 4.96 -21.68 -10.95
C TRP A 296 6.44 -21.93 -10.70
N LEU A 297 6.90 -21.82 -9.45
CA LEU A 297 8.29 -22.08 -9.07
C LEU A 297 8.58 -23.57 -8.83
N ARG A 298 7.56 -24.43 -8.81
CA ARG A 298 7.74 -25.87 -8.61
C ARG A 298 8.61 -26.45 -9.73
N GLY A 299 9.74 -27.06 -9.35
CA GLY A 299 10.68 -27.67 -10.29
C GLY A 299 11.52 -26.68 -11.11
N ARG A 300 11.60 -25.40 -10.71
CA ARG A 300 12.42 -24.37 -11.36
C ARG A 300 13.57 -23.91 -10.47
N ARG A 301 14.64 -23.41 -11.11
CA ARG A 301 15.69 -22.65 -10.40
C ARG A 301 15.11 -21.34 -9.89
N LEU A 302 15.41 -21.04 -8.63
CA LEU A 302 14.85 -19.90 -7.92
C LEU A 302 15.70 -18.64 -8.07
N ALA A 303 17.00 -18.79 -8.30
CA ALA A 303 17.94 -17.72 -8.62
C ALA A 303 19.02 -18.26 -9.56
N ASP A 304 19.44 -17.44 -10.52
CA ASP A 304 20.51 -17.75 -11.47
C ASP A 304 21.52 -16.60 -11.45
N GLU A 305 22.81 -16.94 -11.43
CA GLU A 305 23.90 -15.97 -11.50
C GLU A 305 24.04 -15.42 -12.93
N ILE A 306 23.97 -14.10 -13.07
CA ILE A 306 24.05 -13.41 -14.36
C ILE A 306 25.47 -12.90 -14.60
N LEU A 307 26.02 -12.21 -13.59
CA LEU A 307 27.41 -11.78 -13.50
C LEU A 307 27.97 -12.25 -12.15
N PRO A 308 29.31 -12.34 -11.98
CA PRO A 308 29.91 -12.75 -10.71
C PRO A 308 29.35 -11.96 -9.53
N GLY A 309 28.68 -12.65 -8.59
CA GLY A 309 28.07 -12.02 -7.41
C GLY A 309 26.71 -11.34 -7.64
N LEU A 310 26.20 -11.26 -8.88
CA LEU A 310 24.91 -10.64 -9.23
C LEU A 310 23.92 -11.66 -9.80
N TYR A 311 22.81 -11.83 -9.09
CA TYR A 311 21.83 -12.88 -9.33
C TYR A 311 20.46 -12.31 -9.73
N LEU A 312 19.73 -13.06 -10.56
CA LEU A 312 18.34 -12.78 -10.94
C LEU A 312 17.43 -13.92 -10.49
N GLY A 313 16.36 -13.61 -9.73
CA GLY A 313 15.53 -14.66 -9.16
C GLY A 313 14.20 -14.26 -8.54
N SER A 314 13.68 -15.18 -7.74
CA SER A 314 12.45 -15.02 -6.95
C SER A 314 12.75 -14.45 -5.57
N VAL A 315 11.85 -13.60 -5.08
CA VAL A 315 11.86 -13.05 -3.71
C VAL A 315 11.89 -14.14 -2.62
N LYS A 316 11.50 -15.38 -2.93
CA LYS A 316 11.59 -16.51 -1.98
C LYS A 316 13.02 -16.84 -1.55
N GLU A 317 14.00 -16.54 -2.38
CA GLU A 317 15.41 -16.80 -2.06
C GLU A 317 16.12 -15.58 -1.46
N ALA A 318 15.44 -14.43 -1.36
CA ALA A 318 16.05 -13.17 -0.93
C ALA A 318 16.77 -13.25 0.44
N GLY A 319 16.33 -14.14 1.34
CA GLY A 319 16.95 -14.31 2.65
C GLY A 319 18.35 -14.95 2.62
N LYS A 320 18.80 -15.47 1.47
CA LYS A 320 20.12 -16.11 1.30
C LYS A 320 21.18 -15.18 0.69
N PHE A 321 20.84 -13.92 0.46
CA PHE A 321 21.69 -12.93 -0.21
C PHE A 321 22.03 -11.80 0.75
N ASP A 322 23.22 -11.21 0.58
CA ASP A 322 23.68 -10.10 1.42
C ASP A 322 22.91 -8.81 1.11
N ALA A 323 22.63 -8.58 -0.17
CA ALA A 323 21.85 -7.45 -0.63
C ALA A 323 20.76 -7.84 -1.63
N VAL A 324 19.59 -7.20 -1.53
CA VAL A 324 18.41 -7.52 -2.34
C VAL A 324 17.77 -6.25 -2.87
N LEU A 325 17.55 -6.21 -4.19
CA LEU A 325 16.61 -5.31 -4.84
C LEU A 325 15.33 -6.07 -5.20
N ASP A 326 14.24 -5.73 -4.54
CA ASP A 326 12.94 -6.40 -4.70
C ASP A 326 11.93 -5.53 -5.44
N CYS A 327 11.58 -5.97 -6.65
CA CYS A 327 10.60 -5.35 -7.52
C CYS A 327 9.16 -5.82 -7.27
N ALA A 328 8.93 -6.83 -6.41
CA ALA A 328 7.59 -7.39 -6.20
C ALA A 328 6.77 -6.55 -5.22
N ALA A 329 5.55 -6.17 -5.59
CA ALA A 329 4.65 -5.48 -4.66
C ALA A 329 3.95 -6.46 -3.68
N GLU A 330 3.76 -7.71 -4.08
CA GLU A 330 2.84 -8.66 -3.43
C GLU A 330 3.49 -9.49 -2.31
N PHE A 331 4.82 -9.49 -2.21
CA PHE A 331 5.57 -10.33 -1.29
C PHE A 331 6.25 -9.50 -0.23
N GLU A 332 6.48 -10.08 0.95
CA GLU A 332 7.27 -9.41 1.98
C GLU A 332 8.71 -9.90 1.96
N SER A 333 9.61 -9.04 2.44
CA SER A 333 11.01 -9.38 2.64
C SER A 333 11.16 -10.59 3.58
N PRO A 334 11.84 -11.68 3.16
CA PRO A 334 12.25 -12.71 4.08
C PRO A 334 13.36 -12.18 5.00
N ASN A 335 13.39 -12.65 6.24
CA ASN A 335 14.49 -12.32 7.16
C ASN A 335 15.81 -12.91 6.62
N GLY A 336 16.90 -12.13 6.63
CA GLY A 336 18.24 -12.63 6.32
C GLY A 336 19.13 -11.67 5.54
N ALA A 337 18.54 -10.84 4.68
CA ALA A 337 19.30 -9.85 3.90
C ALA A 337 19.78 -8.69 4.78
N GLN A 338 21.05 -8.28 4.63
CA GLN A 338 21.62 -7.15 5.36
C GLN A 338 21.18 -5.82 4.73
N ILE A 339 21.17 -5.76 3.40
CA ILE A 339 20.70 -4.62 2.62
C ILE A 339 19.44 -5.03 1.86
N TYR A 340 18.34 -4.33 2.11
CA TYR A 340 17.08 -4.60 1.41
C TYR A 340 16.50 -3.30 0.87
N ALA A 341 16.31 -3.25 -0.45
CA ALA A 341 15.61 -2.16 -1.11
C ALA A 341 14.36 -2.71 -1.81
N SER A 342 13.20 -2.20 -1.42
CA SER A 342 11.94 -2.49 -2.07
C SER A 342 11.57 -1.38 -3.06
N LEU A 343 11.35 -1.76 -4.32
CA LEU A 343 10.75 -0.93 -5.35
C LEU A 343 9.47 -1.62 -5.86
N PRO A 344 8.33 -1.45 -5.17
CA PRO A 344 7.10 -2.16 -5.49
C PRO A 344 6.61 -1.81 -6.91
N MET A 345 6.56 -2.79 -7.80
CA MET A 345 6.00 -2.65 -9.15
C MET A 345 4.83 -3.62 -9.32
N LEU A 346 3.80 -3.24 -10.11
CA LEU A 346 2.67 -4.13 -10.40
C LEU A 346 3.10 -5.26 -11.34
N ASP A 347 2.60 -6.47 -11.09
CA ASP A 347 2.86 -7.62 -11.96
C ASP A 347 2.12 -7.55 -13.30
N MET A 348 2.59 -8.31 -14.30
CA MET A 348 1.95 -8.46 -15.62
C MET A 348 1.82 -7.18 -16.47
N ILE A 349 2.42 -6.08 -16.03
CA ILE A 349 2.58 -4.85 -16.81
C ILE A 349 4.07 -4.53 -16.96
N MET A 350 4.38 -3.74 -17.99
CA MET A 350 5.75 -3.28 -18.22
C MET A 350 6.09 -2.14 -17.25
N PRO A 351 7.24 -2.17 -16.56
CA PRO A 351 7.66 -1.08 -15.68
C PRO A 351 7.77 0.25 -16.42
N SER A 352 7.33 1.35 -15.80
CA SER A 352 7.41 2.71 -16.33
C SER A 352 8.86 3.17 -16.54
N ALA A 353 9.08 4.25 -17.30
CA ALA A 353 10.44 4.80 -17.47
C ALA A 353 11.04 5.24 -16.12
N ASP A 354 10.22 5.85 -15.27
CA ASP A 354 10.62 6.25 -13.90
C ASP A 354 10.91 5.04 -13.02
N GLU A 355 10.09 3.98 -13.09
CA GLU A 355 10.31 2.73 -12.35
C GLU A 355 11.59 2.02 -12.79
N LEU A 356 11.87 2.01 -14.10
CA LEU A 356 13.13 1.47 -14.64
C LEU A 356 14.31 2.29 -14.17
N LYS A 357 14.27 3.62 -14.31
CA LYS A 357 15.35 4.51 -13.89
C LYS A 357 15.65 4.37 -12.39
N LEU A 358 14.62 4.47 -11.55
CA LEU A 358 14.76 4.27 -10.10
C LEU A 358 15.30 2.87 -9.79
N GLY A 359 14.84 1.85 -10.51
CA GLY A 359 15.32 0.48 -10.40
C GLY A 359 16.80 0.33 -10.72
N THR A 360 17.26 0.93 -11.83
CA THR A 360 18.65 0.86 -12.24
C THR A 360 19.56 1.65 -11.31
N ASP A 361 19.14 2.84 -10.88
CA ASP A 361 19.93 3.69 -9.98
C ASP A 361 20.11 3.02 -8.61
N GLU A 362 19.04 2.41 -8.08
CA GLU A 362 19.08 1.70 -6.82
C GLU A 362 19.88 0.39 -6.92
N LEU A 363 19.78 -0.33 -8.05
CA LEU A 363 20.61 -1.51 -8.31
C LEU A 363 22.08 -1.15 -8.33
N GLU A 364 22.44 -0.08 -9.04
CA GLU A 364 23.82 0.41 -9.13
C GLU A 364 24.36 0.76 -7.75
N ARG A 365 23.57 1.48 -6.94
CA ARG A 365 23.92 1.82 -5.56
C ARG A 365 24.21 0.55 -4.74
N ILE A 366 23.35 -0.46 -4.83
CA ILE A 366 23.50 -1.72 -4.09
C ILE A 366 24.74 -2.50 -4.56
N VAL A 367 24.94 -2.61 -5.87
CA VAL A 367 26.09 -3.30 -6.47
C VAL A 367 27.39 -2.64 -6.02
N LYS A 368 27.52 -1.31 -6.14
CA LYS A 368 28.71 -0.57 -5.67
C LYS A 368 28.96 -0.75 -4.18
N THR A 369 27.91 -0.65 -3.37
CA THR A 369 28.03 -0.77 -1.90
C THR A 369 28.43 -2.19 -1.48
N THR A 370 27.96 -3.21 -2.19
CA THR A 370 28.08 -4.61 -1.77
C THR A 370 29.28 -5.31 -2.39
N LEU A 371 29.51 -5.13 -3.69
CA LEU A 371 30.51 -5.88 -4.46
C LEU A 371 31.82 -5.11 -4.65
N CYS A 372 31.79 -3.77 -4.74
CA CYS A 372 32.98 -2.97 -5.08
C CYS A 372 33.80 -2.48 -3.87
N GLY A 373 33.28 -2.53 -2.65
CA GLY A 373 34.03 -2.28 -1.41
C GLY A 373 34.69 -0.90 -1.27
N GLY A 374 34.02 0.04 -0.60
CA GLY A 374 34.69 0.99 0.32
C GLY A 374 35.45 2.20 -0.24
N GLU A 375 35.03 2.83 -1.35
CA GLU A 375 35.36 4.25 -1.54
C GLU A 375 34.28 5.11 -0.86
N ASN A 376 34.70 5.93 0.10
CA ASN A 376 33.84 6.79 0.91
C ASN A 376 32.91 7.66 0.05
N LEU A 377 31.63 7.29 -0.07
CA LEU A 377 30.57 8.26 -0.31
C LEU A 377 30.03 8.74 1.05
N PRO A 378 29.90 10.06 1.27
CA PRO A 378 29.37 10.57 2.52
C PRO A 378 27.97 10.00 2.74
N GLN A 379 27.70 9.55 3.97
CA GLN A 379 26.36 9.20 4.43
C GLN A 379 25.49 10.45 4.40
N THR A 380 24.92 10.75 3.23
CA THR A 380 23.75 11.61 3.16
C THR A 380 22.56 10.67 3.26
N THR A 381 22.03 10.53 4.46
CA THR A 381 20.64 10.14 4.67
C THR A 381 19.77 11.08 3.84
N VAL A 382 19.45 10.68 2.62
CA VAL A 382 18.35 11.28 1.87
C VAL A 382 17.10 10.74 2.54
N GLU A 383 16.61 11.48 3.54
CA GLU A 383 15.16 11.53 3.74
C GLU A 383 14.57 11.78 2.35
N LEU A 384 13.81 10.81 1.82
CA LEU A 384 12.96 11.01 0.65
C LEU A 384 11.91 12.07 1.01
N GLY A 385 12.34 13.32 1.01
CA GLY A 385 11.51 14.50 1.05
C GLY A 385 10.90 14.66 -0.33
N LEU A 386 9.65 14.24 -0.45
CA LEU A 386 8.79 14.55 -1.58
C LEU A 386 8.51 16.06 -1.60
N ASN A 387 9.45 16.84 -2.12
CA ASN A 387 9.26 18.23 -2.50
C ASN A 387 9.59 18.38 -3.98
N PHE A 388 8.69 17.91 -4.83
CA PHE A 388 8.45 18.54 -6.12
C PHE A 388 6.96 18.86 -6.19
N SER A 389 6.64 20.03 -5.65
CA SER A 389 5.42 20.76 -5.96
C SER A 389 5.54 21.20 -7.42
N ALA A 390 4.77 20.58 -8.31
CA ALA A 390 4.61 21.06 -9.67
C ALA A 390 3.82 22.37 -9.61
N GLU A 391 4.52 23.50 -9.70
CA GLU A 391 3.90 24.80 -9.96
C GLU A 391 3.62 24.89 -11.46
N VAL A 392 2.36 24.69 -11.83
CA VAL A 392 1.86 24.86 -13.19
C VAL A 392 1.75 26.36 -13.47
N GLY A 393 2.78 26.92 -14.08
CA GLY A 393 2.77 28.28 -14.62
C GLY A 393 2.22 28.30 -16.04
N TYR A 394 0.96 28.71 -16.20
CA TYR A 394 0.43 29.18 -17.48
C TYR A 394 1.13 30.49 -17.87
N ALA A 395 1.86 30.50 -18.98
CA ALA A 395 2.28 31.74 -19.63
C ALA A 395 2.10 31.65 -21.14
N HIS A 396 1.22 32.52 -21.62
CA HIS A 396 0.87 32.78 -23.00
C HIS A 396 1.96 33.69 -23.61
N GLY A 397 2.53 33.34 -24.77
CA GLY A 397 3.53 34.18 -25.43
C GLY A 397 3.79 33.76 -26.88
N ARG A 398 3.30 34.58 -27.81
CA ARG A 398 3.40 34.45 -29.27
C ARG A 398 4.80 34.74 -29.81
N ASN A 399 5.10 34.11 -30.95
CA ASN A 399 6.00 34.52 -32.04
C ASN A 399 7.51 34.63 -31.77
N LEU A 400 8.31 33.88 -32.53
CA LEU A 400 9.08 34.40 -33.68
C LEU A 400 9.73 33.24 -34.47
N LYS A 401 9.58 33.29 -35.79
CA LYS A 401 10.21 32.43 -36.80
C LYS A 401 11.71 32.72 -36.86
N PHE A 402 12.53 31.72 -37.23
CA PHE A 402 13.52 31.83 -38.31
C PHE A 402 13.90 30.44 -38.83
N ASP A 403 13.78 30.26 -40.15
CA ASP A 403 14.39 29.20 -40.96
C ASP A 403 15.89 29.46 -41.10
N GLU A 404 16.72 28.41 -41.06
CA GLU A 404 17.89 28.33 -41.96
C GLU A 404 18.38 26.87 -42.13
N GLN A 405 18.32 26.39 -43.37
CA GLN A 405 19.07 25.24 -43.88
C GLN A 405 20.54 25.63 -44.07
N ALA A 406 21.49 24.76 -43.70
CA ALA A 406 22.48 24.17 -44.62
C ALA A 406 23.71 23.55 -43.90
N ASN A 407 24.03 22.33 -44.33
CA ASN A 407 25.36 21.74 -44.55
C ASN A 407 26.44 21.77 -43.44
N ALA A 408 26.84 20.59 -42.98
CA ALA A 408 28.25 20.17 -43.07
C ALA A 408 28.40 18.65 -42.88
N ARG A 409 28.63 17.97 -44.01
CA ARG A 409 29.21 16.62 -44.11
C ARG A 409 30.72 16.77 -43.87
N ALA A 410 31.24 16.43 -42.70
CA ALA A 410 32.64 16.07 -42.47
C ALA A 410 32.80 15.54 -41.03
N ASN A 411 33.69 14.55 -40.85
CA ASN A 411 34.07 13.90 -39.59
C ASN A 411 33.19 12.75 -39.09
N LEU A 412 33.00 11.73 -39.93
CA LEU A 412 32.43 10.43 -39.52
C LEU A 412 33.49 9.33 -39.25
N GLN A 413 34.80 9.62 -39.37
CA GLN A 413 35.85 8.59 -39.27
C GLN A 413 36.72 8.64 -38.02
N THR A 414 36.66 9.69 -37.20
CA THR A 414 37.49 9.82 -35.98
C THR A 414 36.73 9.61 -34.66
N ARG A 415 35.40 9.42 -34.70
CA ARG A 415 34.56 9.23 -33.50
C ARG A 415 34.32 7.76 -33.12
N GLY A 416 34.64 6.81 -34.02
CA GLY A 416 34.51 5.36 -33.78
C GLY A 416 35.56 4.83 -32.80
N ALA A 417 36.83 5.12 -33.04
CA ALA A 417 37.94 4.61 -32.23
C ALA A 417 37.98 5.16 -30.79
N ALA A 418 37.55 6.42 -30.59
CA ALA A 418 37.48 7.03 -29.25
C ALA A 418 36.27 6.54 -28.42
N ASN A 419 35.19 6.10 -29.07
CA ASN A 419 34.08 5.43 -28.40
C ASN A 419 34.40 3.95 -28.11
N GLU A 420 35.10 3.26 -29.02
CA GLU A 420 35.58 1.90 -28.76
C GLU A 420 36.59 1.85 -27.60
N SER A 421 37.48 2.84 -27.47
CA SER A 421 38.42 2.90 -26.33
C SER A 421 37.72 3.19 -24.99
N LYS A 422 36.68 4.04 -24.98
CA LYS A 422 35.87 4.31 -23.77
C LYS A 422 34.96 3.14 -23.39
N ILE A 423 34.44 2.39 -24.36
CA ILE A 423 33.67 1.16 -24.13
C ILE A 423 34.60 0.04 -23.63
N ALA A 424 35.84 -0.04 -24.15
CA ALA A 424 36.86 -0.96 -23.66
C ALA A 424 37.35 -0.61 -22.24
N GLU A 425 37.51 0.68 -21.91
CA GLU A 425 37.83 1.13 -20.54
C GLU A 425 36.69 0.87 -19.55
N ALA A 426 35.43 1.14 -19.93
CA ALA A 426 34.26 0.82 -19.08
C ALA A 426 34.10 -0.70 -18.88
N GLY A 427 34.34 -1.50 -19.93
CA GLY A 427 34.37 -2.96 -19.87
C GLY A 427 35.52 -3.51 -19.01
N GLN A 428 36.69 -2.85 -19.01
CA GLN A 428 37.83 -3.20 -18.15
C GLN A 428 37.61 -2.82 -16.67
N ILE A 429 36.93 -1.71 -16.39
CA ILE A 429 36.51 -1.36 -15.01
C ILE A 429 35.54 -2.42 -14.48
N PHE A 430 34.63 -2.93 -15.33
CA PHE A 430 33.71 -4.01 -14.98
C PHE A 430 34.39 -5.39 -14.84
N ALA A 431 35.38 -5.69 -15.67
CA ALA A 431 36.18 -6.91 -15.54
C ALA A 431 36.98 -6.92 -14.22
N ASN A 432 37.62 -5.80 -13.87
CA ASN A 432 38.42 -5.65 -12.65
C ASN A 432 37.56 -5.58 -11.36
N SER A 433 36.31 -5.14 -11.44
CA SER A 433 35.36 -5.20 -10.32
C SER A 433 34.73 -6.59 -10.16
N ASN A 434 34.51 -7.32 -11.26
CA ASN A 434 34.04 -8.71 -11.25
C ASN A 434 35.04 -9.69 -10.62
N GLU A 435 36.35 -9.49 -10.85
CA GLU A 435 37.40 -10.30 -10.18
C GLU A 435 37.42 -10.05 -8.66
N ARG A 436 37.27 -8.79 -8.22
CA ARG A 436 37.13 -8.43 -6.79
C ARG A 436 35.82 -8.89 -6.14
N ALA A 437 34.72 -8.94 -6.90
CA ALA A 437 33.43 -9.42 -6.41
C ALA A 437 33.46 -10.93 -6.09
N ALA A 438 34.19 -11.72 -6.90
CA ALA A 438 34.41 -13.14 -6.65
C ALA A 438 35.27 -13.38 -5.39
N GLU A 439 36.22 -12.50 -5.09
CA GLU A 439 37.08 -12.58 -3.90
C GLU A 439 36.37 -12.23 -2.58
N ASN A 440 35.37 -11.33 -2.61
CA ASN A 440 34.65 -10.90 -1.41
C ASN A 440 33.50 -11.83 -0.97
N GLY A 441 33.10 -12.80 -1.81
CA GLY A 441 32.08 -13.82 -1.49
C GLY A 441 30.64 -13.30 -1.30
N LYS A 442 30.42 -11.97 -1.41
CA LYS A 442 29.11 -11.33 -1.23
C LYS A 442 28.22 -11.49 -2.45
N LYS A 443 26.91 -11.59 -2.23
CA LYS A 443 25.92 -11.84 -3.28
C LYS A 443 24.79 -10.81 -3.27
N VAL A 444 24.50 -10.29 -4.44
CA VAL A 444 23.39 -9.36 -4.73
C VAL A 444 22.31 -10.10 -5.50
N LEU A 445 21.05 -9.95 -5.10
CA LEU A 445 19.88 -10.47 -5.80
C LEU A 445 18.99 -9.36 -6.32
N VAL A 446 18.65 -9.41 -7.61
CA VAL A 446 17.53 -8.66 -8.20
C VAL A 446 16.36 -9.63 -8.33
N CYS A 447 15.24 -9.35 -7.65
CA CYS A 447 14.12 -10.28 -7.62
C CYS A 447 12.74 -9.64 -7.84
N CYS A 448 11.82 -10.47 -8.32
CA CYS A 448 10.38 -10.22 -8.23
C CYS A 448 9.68 -11.51 -7.77
N ALA A 449 8.38 -11.67 -8.04
CA ALA A 449 7.67 -12.90 -7.66
C ALA A 449 8.33 -14.16 -8.25
N LEU A 450 8.61 -14.17 -9.56
CA LEU A 450 9.16 -15.33 -10.27
C LEU A 450 10.55 -15.11 -10.89
N GLY A 451 11.01 -13.86 -11.00
CA GLY A 451 12.31 -13.53 -11.60
C GLY A 451 12.35 -13.51 -13.13
N TYR A 452 11.22 -13.27 -13.82
CA TYR A 452 11.17 -13.30 -15.30
C TYR A 452 10.60 -12.03 -15.96
N GLY A 453 9.93 -11.16 -15.19
CA GLY A 453 9.29 -9.93 -15.70
C GLY A 453 9.98 -8.69 -15.14
N ARG A 454 9.33 -8.03 -14.16
CA ARG A 454 9.79 -6.81 -13.48
C ARG A 454 11.30 -6.75 -13.20
N SER A 455 11.83 -7.71 -12.45
CA SER A 455 13.25 -7.74 -12.08
C SER A 455 14.19 -7.99 -13.25
N ALA A 456 13.75 -8.75 -14.26
CA ALA A 456 14.52 -8.97 -15.48
C ALA A 456 14.58 -7.68 -16.32
N SER A 457 13.49 -6.90 -16.37
CA SER A 457 13.45 -5.59 -17.04
C SER A 457 14.41 -4.58 -16.38
N VAL A 458 14.43 -4.52 -15.04
CA VAL A 458 15.36 -3.65 -14.29
C VAL A 458 16.81 -4.07 -14.52
N LEU A 459 17.12 -5.37 -14.42
CA LEU A 459 18.47 -5.86 -14.64
C LEU A 459 18.93 -5.65 -16.09
N LEU A 460 18.05 -5.87 -17.08
CA LEU A 460 18.35 -5.59 -18.49
C LEU A 460 18.67 -4.11 -18.70
N ALA A 461 17.86 -3.20 -18.14
CA ALA A 461 18.10 -1.76 -18.22
C ALA A 461 19.44 -1.38 -17.57
N TRP A 462 19.75 -1.95 -16.41
CA TRP A 462 21.01 -1.69 -15.71
C TRP A 462 22.23 -2.17 -16.49
N LEU A 463 22.16 -3.36 -17.13
CA LEU A 463 23.23 -3.87 -17.99
C LEU A 463 23.54 -2.93 -19.16
N VAL A 464 22.51 -2.29 -19.72
CA VAL A 464 22.68 -1.34 -20.84
C VAL A 464 23.21 0.02 -20.36
N ILE A 465 22.65 0.55 -19.27
CA ILE A 465 22.94 1.91 -18.79
C ILE A 465 24.28 1.97 -18.04
N TYR A 466 24.50 1.04 -17.10
CA TYR A 466 25.64 1.08 -16.18
C TYR A 466 26.76 0.11 -16.56
N ALA A 467 26.42 -1.10 -17.02
CA ALA A 467 27.45 -2.05 -17.49
C ALA A 467 27.90 -1.80 -18.95
N GLY A 468 27.25 -0.88 -19.66
CA GLY A 468 27.65 -0.44 -21.00
C GLY A 468 27.44 -1.48 -22.11
N LEU A 469 26.68 -2.55 -21.86
CA LEU A 469 26.41 -3.59 -22.85
C LEU A 469 25.47 -3.09 -23.94
N GLY A 470 25.65 -3.58 -25.16
CA GLY A 470 24.64 -3.47 -26.20
C GLY A 470 23.34 -4.15 -25.74
N PHE A 471 22.18 -3.60 -26.11
CA PHE A 471 20.89 -4.14 -25.68
C PHE A 471 20.74 -5.64 -26.03
N ASP A 472 21.10 -6.01 -27.26
CA ASP A 472 20.97 -7.38 -27.74
C ASP A 472 21.95 -8.32 -27.03
N ASP A 473 23.15 -7.85 -26.69
CA ASP A 473 24.13 -8.60 -25.89
C ASP A 473 23.65 -8.82 -24.46
N ALA A 474 23.12 -7.77 -23.82
CA ALA A 474 22.55 -7.85 -22.48
C ALA A 474 21.34 -8.81 -22.42
N LEU A 475 20.48 -8.78 -23.45
CA LEU A 475 19.35 -9.70 -23.55
C LEU A 475 19.81 -11.15 -23.78
N ASN A 476 20.81 -11.36 -24.63
CA ASN A 476 21.39 -12.68 -24.88
C ASN A 476 22.05 -13.25 -23.61
N LEU A 477 22.78 -12.42 -22.87
CA LEU A 477 23.35 -12.79 -21.57
C LEU A 477 22.27 -13.28 -20.60
N LEU A 478 21.20 -12.50 -20.43
CA LEU A 478 20.07 -12.87 -19.56
C LEU A 478 19.40 -14.18 -20.01
N ARG A 479 19.13 -14.33 -21.31
CA ARG A 479 18.49 -15.54 -21.86
C ARG A 479 19.37 -16.78 -21.76
N SER A 480 20.69 -16.63 -21.89
CA SER A 480 21.64 -17.75 -21.74
C SER A 480 21.63 -18.36 -20.34
N ARG A 481 21.30 -17.54 -19.32
CA ARG A 481 21.20 -17.98 -17.93
C ARG A 481 19.76 -18.32 -17.52
N ARG A 482 18.76 -17.68 -18.15
CA ARG A 482 17.35 -17.77 -17.77
C ARG A 482 16.42 -17.65 -18.99
N GLU A 483 16.06 -18.80 -19.57
CA GLU A 483 15.42 -18.93 -20.90
C GLU A 483 14.08 -18.21 -21.09
N LYS A 484 13.31 -17.94 -20.02
CA LYS A 484 11.91 -17.46 -20.12
C LYS A 484 11.74 -15.95 -20.11
N ILE A 485 12.80 -15.18 -20.36
CA ILE A 485 12.72 -13.71 -20.35
C ILE A 485 12.16 -13.22 -21.70
N ALA A 486 10.90 -12.77 -21.65
CA ALA A 486 10.22 -12.13 -22.77
C ALA A 486 10.37 -10.60 -22.67
N VAL A 487 10.78 -9.98 -23.77
CA VAL A 487 11.01 -8.53 -23.86
C VAL A 487 10.20 -7.99 -25.04
N SER A 488 9.34 -7.00 -24.78
CA SER A 488 8.58 -6.31 -25.82
C SER A 488 9.45 -5.28 -26.56
N SER A 489 9.09 -4.94 -27.79
CA SER A 489 9.72 -3.85 -28.54
C SER A 489 9.66 -2.52 -27.78
N LEU A 490 8.53 -2.26 -27.12
CA LEU A 490 8.32 -1.05 -26.31
C LEU A 490 9.28 -0.98 -25.10
N LEU A 491 9.60 -2.12 -24.47
CA LEU A 491 10.58 -2.15 -23.39
C LEU A 491 11.99 -1.84 -23.93
N ARG A 492 12.34 -2.34 -25.12
CA ARG A 492 13.60 -2.01 -25.79
C ARG A 492 13.71 -0.51 -26.06
N GLU A 493 12.70 0.08 -26.69
CA GLU A 493 12.67 1.53 -26.99
C GLU A 493 12.84 2.37 -25.72
N ARG A 494 12.12 2.01 -24.65
CA ARG A 494 12.19 2.71 -23.37
C ARG A 494 13.58 2.62 -22.72
N ILE A 495 14.22 1.45 -22.75
CA ILE A 495 15.57 1.26 -22.22
C ILE A 495 16.59 2.06 -23.04
N MET A 496 16.47 2.05 -24.37
CA MET A 496 17.37 2.80 -25.25
C MET A 496 17.24 4.31 -25.04
N GLN A 497 16.01 4.84 -24.91
CA GLN A 497 15.78 6.25 -24.58
C GLN A 497 16.40 6.66 -23.24
N LEU A 498 16.29 5.81 -22.22
CA LEU A 498 16.93 6.05 -20.92
C LEU A 498 18.46 6.03 -21.03
N ALA A 499 19.02 5.10 -21.81
CA ALA A 499 20.47 5.01 -22.01
C ALA A 499 21.03 6.22 -22.76
N ASP A 500 20.34 6.71 -23.78
CA ASP A 500 20.75 7.90 -24.54
C ASP A 500 20.68 9.16 -23.69
N GLY A 501 19.59 9.36 -22.92
CA GLY A 501 19.45 10.51 -22.02
C GLY A 501 20.47 10.54 -20.88
N THR A 502 21.05 9.39 -20.51
CA THR A 502 22.12 9.31 -19.49
C THR A 502 23.50 9.62 -20.07
N ARG A 503 23.68 9.51 -21.40
CA ARG A 503 24.94 9.81 -22.11
C ARG A 503 25.10 11.28 -22.49
N GLU A 504 24.01 12.05 -22.48
CA GLU A 504 23.99 13.49 -22.78
C GLU A 504 24.24 14.39 -21.57
N ILE A 505 24.33 13.81 -20.36
CA ILE A 505 24.69 14.48 -19.10
C ILE A 505 26.16 14.16 -18.78
#